data_AF-A0A2M9QA39-F1
#
_entry.id   AF-A0A2M9QA39-F1
#
_cell.length_a   1.000
_cell.length_b   1.000
_cell.length_c   1.000
_cell.angle_alpha   90.00
_cell.angle_beta   90.00
_cell.angle_gamma   90.00
#
_symmetry.space_group_name_H-M   'P 1'
#
loop_
_entity.id
_entity.type
_entity.pdbx_description
1 polymer ?
#
loop_
_entity_poly.entity_id
_entity_poly.type
_entity_poly.pdbx_seq_one_letter_code
_entity_poly.pdbx_strand_id
1 'polypeptide(L)'
;MEILDLLVLFCILAIGVVFALLIVAKKRMDRNEPVFGWKRKQFLEEQKNGGSVGPTNTEKKNVSNAEDKEHESILDLLELKKIEHCVIERERNEHLVVLSSDFVNFHLLQDRERIAILEGYQQLFNVINFPVHLQAQAVRQDFSKDRLRFERNLSQVNEHAANYNRDVLDHIQTVTEKNFRITLRIYYIVKYIYEPSKLAKLNKEQREKNIIDNIGLRAEIVRRALRRAKVDATILNSVEAAEVLKRALNRDRIVLHPIEDIQEKEKLSSFVTMDFSTIPDFENFVNNVEEAMELVGAAK
;
A
#
# COMPACT_ATOMS: atom_id res chain seq x y z
N MET A 1 -39.35 52.77 -10.07
CA MET A 1 -37.91 52.53 -9.86
C MET A 1 -37.20 53.22 -10.99
N GLU A 2 -36.30 54.14 -10.65
CA GLU A 2 -35.54 54.86 -11.67
C GLU A 2 -34.61 53.89 -12.40
N ILE A 3 -34.25 54.22 -13.64
CA ILE A 3 -33.35 53.41 -14.49
C ILE A 3 -32.03 53.07 -13.77
N LEU A 4 -31.60 53.93 -12.84
CA LEU A 4 -30.40 53.73 -12.04
C LEU A 4 -30.52 52.53 -11.06
N ASP A 5 -31.68 52.35 -10.41
CA ASP A 5 -31.92 51.25 -9.47
C ASP A 5 -31.93 49.89 -10.18
N LEU A 6 -32.46 49.84 -11.41
CA LEU A 6 -32.47 48.63 -12.24
C LEU A 6 -31.03 48.22 -12.63
N LEU A 7 -30.17 49.20 -12.92
CA LEU A 7 -28.79 48.97 -13.33
C LEU A 7 -27.93 48.47 -12.15
N VAL A 8 -28.12 49.05 -10.96
CA VAL A 8 -27.43 48.61 -9.73
C VAL A 8 -27.84 47.19 -9.34
N LEU A 9 -29.13 46.85 -9.44
CA LEU A 9 -29.61 45.49 -9.16
C LEU A 9 -28.98 44.46 -10.11
N PHE A 10 -28.85 44.79 -11.40
CA PHE A 10 -28.21 43.92 -12.39
C PHE A 10 -26.72 43.69 -12.08
N CYS A 11 -25.99 44.73 -11.66
CA CYS A 11 -24.59 44.61 -11.24
C CYS A 11 -24.42 43.69 -10.03
N ILE A 12 -25.28 43.79 -9.02
CA ILE A 12 -25.23 42.93 -7.83
C ILE A 12 -25.52 41.47 -8.20
N LEU A 13 -26.49 41.23 -9.10
CA LEU A 13 -26.82 39.90 -9.60
C LEU A 13 -25.67 39.30 -10.41
N ALA A 14 -25.02 40.09 -11.26
CA ALA A 14 -23.84 39.67 -12.02
C ALA A 14 -22.66 39.30 -11.11
N ILE A 15 -22.39 40.10 -10.07
CA ILE A 15 -21.36 39.79 -9.07
C ILE A 15 -21.69 38.49 -8.33
N GLY A 16 -22.96 38.28 -7.94
CA GLY A 16 -23.40 37.04 -7.29
C GLY A 16 -23.20 35.81 -8.16
N VAL A 17 -23.49 35.91 -9.47
CA VAL A 17 -23.26 34.80 -10.43
C VAL A 17 -21.77 34.51 -10.60
N VAL A 18 -20.92 35.54 -10.68
CA VAL A 18 -19.46 35.37 -10.74
C VAL A 18 -18.93 34.71 -9.47
N PHE A 19 -19.43 35.11 -8.30
CA PHE A 19 -19.03 34.52 -7.02
C PHE A 19 -19.45 33.05 -6.91
N ALA A 20 -20.67 32.71 -7.37
CA ALA A 20 -21.13 31.33 -7.45
C ALA A 20 -20.28 30.47 -8.40
N LEU A 21 -19.88 31.03 -9.56
CA LEU A 21 -18.96 30.37 -10.48
C LEU A 21 -17.58 30.15 -9.87
N LEU A 22 -17.06 31.10 -9.10
CA LEU A 22 -15.79 30.96 -8.38
C LEU A 22 -15.86 29.91 -7.25
N ILE A 23 -16.96 29.83 -6.51
CA ILE A 23 -17.18 28.78 -5.49
C ILE A 23 -17.25 27.41 -6.17
N VAL A 24 -17.96 27.31 -7.28
CA VAL A 24 -18.03 26.08 -8.08
C VAL A 24 -16.66 25.72 -8.66
N ALA A 25 -15.89 26.69 -9.15
CA ALA A 25 -14.53 26.48 -9.65
C ALA A 25 -13.56 26.03 -8.54
N LYS A 26 -13.63 26.65 -7.35
CA LYS A 26 -12.84 26.26 -6.17
C LYS A 26 -13.20 24.84 -5.72
N LYS A 27 -14.49 24.55 -5.55
CA LYS A 27 -14.98 23.21 -5.18
C LYS A 27 -14.66 22.14 -6.24
N ARG A 28 -14.38 22.54 -7.48
CA ARG A 28 -13.90 21.66 -8.57
C ARG A 28 -12.38 21.49 -8.54
N MET A 29 -11.64 22.55 -8.24
CA MET A 29 -10.18 22.53 -8.08
C MET A 29 -9.78 21.65 -6.89
N ASP A 30 -10.53 21.69 -5.79
CA ASP A 30 -10.33 20.83 -4.60
C ASP A 30 -10.60 19.34 -4.89
N ARG A 31 -11.37 19.02 -5.94
CA ARG A 31 -11.63 17.64 -6.40
C ARG A 31 -10.69 17.19 -7.51
N ASN A 32 -9.75 18.04 -7.92
CA ASN A 32 -8.79 17.78 -9.00
C ASN A 32 -9.44 17.44 -10.37
N GLU A 33 -10.69 17.85 -10.59
CA GLU A 33 -11.41 17.68 -11.86
C GLU A 33 -11.00 18.79 -12.86
N PRO A 34 -10.84 18.49 -14.16
CA PRO A 34 -10.54 19.51 -15.16
C PRO A 34 -11.70 20.53 -15.25
N VAL A 35 -11.34 21.82 -15.21
CA VAL A 35 -12.29 22.95 -15.14
C VAL A 35 -13.26 23.00 -16.34
N PHE A 36 -12.92 22.38 -17.47
CA PHE A 36 -13.64 22.51 -18.75
C PHE A 36 -14.42 21.24 -19.15
N GLY A 37 -15.69 21.42 -19.52
CA GLY A 37 -16.74 20.37 -19.58
C GLY A 37 -16.55 19.22 -20.57
N TRP A 38 -15.67 19.32 -21.58
CA TRP A 38 -15.41 18.21 -22.51
C TRP A 38 -14.41 17.20 -21.94
N LYS A 39 -13.42 17.66 -21.18
CA LYS A 39 -12.49 16.78 -20.44
C LYS A 39 -13.16 16.06 -19.27
N ARG A 40 -14.29 16.58 -18.80
CA ARG A 40 -15.11 15.99 -17.73
C ARG A 40 -15.82 14.72 -18.16
N LYS A 41 -16.39 14.67 -19.37
CA LYS A 41 -17.03 13.44 -19.88
C LYS A 41 -16.02 12.30 -19.99
N GLN A 42 -14.83 12.60 -20.50
CA GLN A 42 -13.71 11.67 -20.58
C GLN A 42 -13.23 11.21 -19.19
N PHE A 43 -13.14 12.12 -18.20
CA PHE A 43 -12.77 11.79 -16.81
C PHE A 43 -13.83 10.92 -16.10
N LEU A 44 -15.12 11.21 -16.29
CA LEU A 44 -16.23 10.41 -15.74
C LEU A 44 -16.38 9.05 -16.42
N GLU A 45 -16.09 8.96 -17.73
CA GLU A 45 -16.03 7.69 -18.46
C GLU A 45 -14.79 6.87 -18.04
N GLU A 46 -13.64 7.50 -17.79
CA GLU A 46 -12.44 6.83 -17.28
C GLU A 46 -12.61 6.33 -15.82
N GLN A 47 -13.38 7.02 -14.97
CA GLN A 47 -13.75 6.50 -13.65
C GLN A 47 -14.72 5.31 -13.74
N LYS A 48 -15.62 5.28 -14.74
CA LYS A 48 -16.52 4.15 -14.97
C LYS A 48 -15.84 2.94 -15.63
N ASN A 49 -14.92 3.17 -16.57
CA ASN A 49 -14.16 2.13 -17.28
C ASN A 49 -12.88 1.69 -16.55
N GLY A 50 -12.59 2.27 -15.38
CA GLY A 50 -11.53 1.81 -14.48
C GLY A 50 -11.84 0.48 -13.78
N GLY A 51 -13.09 0.02 -13.83
CA GLY A 51 -13.48 -1.37 -13.56
C GLY A 51 -13.40 -2.20 -14.84
N SER A 52 -12.62 -3.28 -14.79
CA SER A 52 -12.53 -4.42 -15.71
C SER A 52 -13.30 -4.36 -17.05
N VAL A 53 -12.56 -4.45 -18.16
CA VAL A 53 -13.10 -4.89 -19.45
C VAL A 53 -13.25 -6.41 -19.44
N GLY A 54 -14.49 -6.88 -19.48
CA GLY A 54 -14.92 -8.24 -19.77
C GLY A 54 -16.32 -8.17 -20.39
N PRO A 55 -16.67 -9.04 -21.36
CA PRO A 55 -17.60 -8.71 -22.43
C PRO A 55 -19.05 -8.58 -21.97
N THR A 56 -19.78 -7.75 -22.72
CA THR A 56 -21.25 -7.66 -22.74
C THR A 56 -21.90 -9.05 -22.64
N ASN A 57 -22.62 -9.28 -21.55
CA ASN A 57 -23.86 -10.04 -21.59
C ASN A 57 -24.83 -9.54 -20.51
N THR A 58 -26.06 -9.38 -20.97
CA THR A 58 -27.22 -8.87 -20.26
C THR A 58 -27.69 -9.90 -19.23
N GLU A 59 -27.39 -9.74 -17.94
CA GLU A 59 -28.06 -10.51 -16.91
C GLU A 59 -28.51 -9.70 -15.69
N LYS A 60 -29.69 -10.12 -15.24
CA LYS A 60 -30.59 -9.50 -14.28
C LYS A 60 -29.94 -9.30 -12.92
N LYS A 61 -30.31 -8.19 -12.27
CA LYS A 61 -30.21 -8.00 -10.82
C LYS A 61 -30.86 -9.20 -10.11
N ASN A 62 -30.04 -10.14 -9.64
CA ASN A 62 -30.42 -11.01 -8.55
C ASN A 62 -30.06 -10.31 -7.25
N VAL A 63 -31.09 -10.13 -6.44
CA VAL A 63 -31.00 -9.73 -5.04
C VAL A 63 -30.35 -10.90 -4.30
N SER A 64 -29.13 -10.72 -3.80
CA SER A 64 -28.51 -11.66 -2.86
C SER A 64 -28.29 -10.97 -1.51
N ASN A 65 -29.08 -11.46 -0.55
CA ASN A 65 -28.92 -11.60 0.90
C ASN A 65 -28.09 -10.59 1.71
N ALA A 66 -28.71 -10.15 2.79
CA ALA A 66 -28.25 -9.13 3.74
C ALA A 66 -27.16 -9.62 4.73
N GLU A 67 -26.40 -10.66 4.42
CA GLU A 67 -25.36 -11.22 5.30
C GLU A 67 -23.92 -10.99 4.79
N ASP A 68 -23.73 -10.48 3.56
CA ASP A 68 -22.40 -10.19 3.00
C ASP A 68 -21.90 -8.75 3.26
N LYS A 69 -22.51 -8.03 4.20
CA LYS A 69 -22.18 -6.62 4.50
C LYS A 69 -21.03 -6.42 5.50
N GLU A 70 -20.42 -7.48 6.04
CA GLU A 70 -19.41 -7.36 7.11
C GLU A 70 -17.95 -7.33 6.65
N HIS A 71 -17.69 -7.49 5.35
CA HIS A 71 -16.34 -7.30 4.81
C HIS A 71 -16.35 -6.13 3.82
N GLU A 72 -16.46 -4.90 4.33
CA GLU A 72 -15.93 -3.77 3.56
C GLU A 72 -14.48 -4.09 3.21
N SER A 73 -14.19 -4.17 1.91
CA SER A 73 -12.85 -4.53 1.45
C SER A 73 -11.86 -3.55 2.06
N ILE A 74 -10.72 -4.05 2.55
CA ILE A 74 -9.68 -3.22 3.20
C ILE A 74 -9.29 -2.04 2.30
N LEU A 75 -9.37 -2.19 0.98
CA LEU A 75 -9.09 -1.14 0.01
C LEU A 75 -10.11 0.02 0.03
N ASP A 76 -11.40 -0.29 0.16
CA ASP A 76 -12.49 0.71 0.20
C ASP A 76 -12.43 1.54 1.50
N LEU A 77 -12.13 0.89 2.63
CA LEU A 77 -11.84 1.55 3.91
C LEU A 77 -10.60 2.45 3.88
N LEU A 78 -9.64 2.15 3.01
CA LEU A 78 -8.36 2.88 2.91
C LEU A 78 -8.38 3.95 1.80
N GLU A 79 -9.51 4.14 1.11
CA GLU A 79 -9.63 4.97 -0.10
C GLU A 79 -8.53 4.65 -1.15
N LEU A 80 -8.10 3.38 -1.19
CA LEU A 80 -7.06 2.90 -2.10
C LEU A 80 -7.71 2.31 -3.32
N LYS A 81 -7.39 2.88 -4.49
CA LYS A 81 -7.90 2.39 -5.76
C LYS A 81 -7.13 1.17 -6.23
N LYS A 82 -5.80 1.17 -6.05
CA LYS A 82 -4.91 0.13 -6.58
C LYS A 82 -3.53 0.14 -5.91
N ILE A 83 -2.93 -1.04 -5.69
CA ILE A 83 -1.52 -1.17 -5.28
C ILE A 83 -0.82 -2.09 -6.29
N GLU A 84 -0.02 -1.51 -7.18
CA GLU A 84 0.73 -2.26 -8.18
C GLU A 84 2.13 -1.65 -8.38
N HIS A 85 3.12 -2.50 -8.68
CA HIS A 85 4.48 -2.06 -8.98
C HIS A 85 5.11 -1.12 -7.92
N CYS A 86 4.88 -1.39 -6.63
CA CYS A 86 5.33 -0.57 -5.50
C CYS A 86 4.70 0.83 -5.40
N VAL A 87 3.73 1.15 -6.27
CA VAL A 87 2.99 2.40 -6.29
C VAL A 87 1.57 2.18 -5.77
N ILE A 88 1.17 3.00 -4.81
CA ILE A 88 -0.17 3.02 -4.25
C ILE A 88 -0.94 4.16 -4.93
N GLU A 89 -2.06 3.86 -5.59
CA GLU A 89 -2.98 4.84 -6.16
C GLU A 89 -4.13 5.10 -5.17
N ARG A 90 -4.28 6.35 -4.77
CA ARG A 90 -5.41 6.86 -3.98
C ARG A 90 -6.42 7.57 -4.88
N GLU A 91 -7.59 7.84 -4.31
CA GLU A 91 -8.53 8.77 -4.91
C GLU A 91 -7.85 10.11 -5.27
N ARG A 92 -8.38 10.80 -6.29
CA ARG A 92 -7.92 12.12 -6.78
C ARG A 92 -6.57 12.16 -7.49
N ASN A 93 -6.14 11.05 -8.10
CA ASN A 93 -4.90 10.97 -8.90
C ASN A 93 -3.63 11.15 -8.06
N GLU A 94 -3.69 10.75 -6.80
CA GLU A 94 -2.54 10.75 -5.91
C GLU A 94 -1.86 9.38 -5.95
N HIS A 95 -0.58 9.38 -6.29
CA HIS A 95 0.28 8.20 -6.25
C HIS A 95 1.26 8.33 -5.11
N LEU A 96 1.46 7.24 -4.37
CA LEU A 96 2.35 7.18 -3.23
C LEU A 96 3.36 6.05 -3.38
N VAL A 97 4.59 6.32 -2.96
CA VAL A 97 5.63 5.31 -2.77
C VAL A 97 6.12 5.42 -1.34
N VAL A 98 6.30 4.26 -0.70
CA VAL A 98 6.79 4.17 0.67
C VAL A 98 8.24 3.70 0.62
N LEU A 99 9.14 4.46 1.25
CA LEU A 99 10.51 4.06 1.49
C LEU A 99 10.67 3.68 2.96
N SER A 100 11.30 2.54 3.25
CA SER A 100 11.77 2.23 4.59
C SER A 100 13.17 2.75 4.78
N SER A 101 13.42 3.38 5.93
CA SER A 101 14.72 3.93 6.30
C SER A 101 15.31 3.12 7.43
N ASP A 102 16.61 2.90 7.32
CA ASP A 102 17.41 2.42 8.44
C ASP A 102 17.64 3.54 9.46
N PHE A 103 18.22 3.18 10.60
CA PHE A 103 18.53 4.10 11.68
C PHE A 103 20.04 4.10 11.95
N VAL A 104 20.54 5.26 12.36
CA VAL A 104 21.92 5.43 12.80
C VAL A 104 21.91 5.81 14.27
N ASN A 105 22.77 5.17 15.06
CA ASN A 105 22.88 5.50 16.48
C ASN A 105 23.72 6.76 16.66
N PHE A 106 23.05 7.92 16.66
CA PHE A 106 23.69 9.24 16.69
C PHE A 106 24.61 9.45 17.90
N HIS A 107 24.29 8.86 19.06
CA HIS A 107 25.06 9.06 20.29
C HIS A 107 26.39 8.29 20.31
N LEU A 108 26.50 7.20 19.55
CA LEU A 108 27.74 6.42 19.45
C LEU A 108 28.77 7.06 18.50
N LEU A 109 28.35 8.08 17.75
CA LEU A 109 29.19 8.73 16.76
C LEU A 109 30.00 9.90 17.34
N GLN A 110 31.17 10.12 16.76
CA GLN A 110 32.00 11.27 17.07
C GLN A 110 31.34 12.57 16.57
N ASP A 111 31.68 13.69 17.21
CA ASP A 111 31.11 15.02 16.91
C ASP A 111 31.16 15.38 15.42
N ARG A 112 32.29 15.07 14.76
CA ARG A 112 32.47 15.31 13.33
C ARG A 112 31.47 14.54 12.47
N GLU A 113 31.21 13.29 12.82
CA GLU A 113 30.25 12.45 12.10
C GLU A 113 28.81 12.89 12.36
N ARG A 114 28.52 13.31 13.59
CA ARG A 114 27.22 13.89 13.96
C ARG A 114 26.92 15.15 13.13
N ILE A 115 27.91 16.04 12.99
CA ILE A 115 27.79 17.25 12.16
C ILE A 115 27.56 16.87 10.69
N ALA A 116 28.32 15.91 10.15
CA ALA A 116 28.14 15.47 8.76
C ALA A 116 26.74 14.89 8.50
N ILE A 117 26.17 14.16 9.46
CA ILE A 117 24.80 13.65 9.35
C ILE A 117 23.78 14.80 9.37
N LEU A 118 23.95 15.77 10.28
CA LEU A 118 23.08 16.95 10.35
C LEU A 118 23.11 17.76 9.06
N GLU A 119 24.30 18.00 8.50
CA GLU A 119 24.48 18.67 7.20
C GLU A 119 23.82 17.86 6.07
N GLY A 120 23.95 16.54 6.08
CA GLY A 120 23.29 15.65 5.12
C GLY A 120 21.76 15.78 5.16
N TYR A 121 21.16 15.82 6.35
CA TYR A 121 19.73 16.06 6.52
C TYR A 121 19.32 17.48 6.11
N GLN A 122 20.12 18.49 6.41
CA GLN A 122 19.86 19.86 5.97
C GLN A 122 19.84 19.94 4.43
N GLN A 123 20.79 19.28 3.76
CA GLN A 123 20.82 19.18 2.30
C GLN A 123 19.61 18.40 1.74
N LEU A 124 19.17 17.33 2.42
CA LEU A 124 17.96 16.59 2.04
C LEU A 124 16.74 17.53 1.99
N PHE A 125 16.48 18.28 3.07
CA PHE A 125 15.32 19.17 3.14
C PHE A 125 15.41 20.35 2.18
N ASN A 126 16.62 20.80 1.82
CA ASN A 126 16.80 21.83 0.80
C ASN A 126 16.54 21.33 -0.63
N VAL A 127 16.80 20.04 -0.90
CA VAL A 127 16.62 19.44 -2.25
C VAL A 127 15.18 19.01 -2.50
N ILE A 128 14.46 18.56 -1.46
CA ILE A 128 13.09 18.12 -1.59
C ILE A 128 12.18 19.32 -1.90
N ASN A 129 11.64 19.37 -3.12
CA ASN A 129 10.65 20.36 -3.56
C ASN A 129 9.23 19.77 -3.73
N PHE A 130 8.99 18.60 -3.15
CA PHE A 130 7.72 17.87 -3.21
C PHE A 130 7.29 17.41 -1.81
N PRO A 131 6.00 17.17 -1.58
CA PRO A 131 5.51 16.72 -0.28
C PRO A 131 6.05 15.31 0.05
N VAL A 132 6.80 15.22 1.14
CA VAL A 132 7.24 13.97 1.76
C VAL A 132 6.63 13.89 3.16
N HIS A 133 5.94 12.80 3.44
CA HIS A 133 5.37 12.56 4.75
C HIS A 133 6.23 11.55 5.52
N LEU A 134 6.66 11.91 6.72
CA LEU A 134 7.42 11.05 7.60
C LEU A 134 6.47 10.29 8.53
N GLN A 135 6.54 8.97 8.50
CA GLN A 135 5.74 8.12 9.36
C GLN A 135 6.64 7.25 10.23
N ALA A 136 6.52 7.38 11.55
CA ALA A 136 7.20 6.50 12.50
C ALA A 136 6.21 5.45 13.03
N GLN A 137 6.60 4.17 12.99
CA GLN A 137 5.80 3.07 13.50
C GLN A 137 6.61 2.21 14.48
N ALA A 138 5.97 1.83 15.57
CA ALA A 138 6.49 0.83 16.50
C ALA A 138 6.20 -0.56 15.94
N VAL A 139 7.24 -1.28 15.51
CA VAL A 139 7.11 -2.62 14.90
C VAL A 139 7.82 -3.62 15.79
N ARG A 140 7.25 -4.82 15.95
CA ARG A 140 7.94 -5.91 16.63
C ARG A 140 9.19 -6.30 15.86
N GLN A 141 10.26 -6.59 16.57
CA GLN A 141 11.47 -7.09 15.94
C GLN A 141 11.23 -8.53 15.48
N ASP A 142 11.17 -8.73 14.17
CA ASP A 142 11.13 -10.06 13.57
C ASP A 142 12.57 -10.55 13.32
N PHE A 143 12.92 -11.69 13.92
CA PHE A 143 14.22 -12.34 13.75
C PHE A 143 14.27 -13.28 12.55
N SER A 144 13.13 -13.63 11.95
CA SER A 144 13.01 -14.65 10.91
C SER A 144 13.88 -14.35 9.68
N LYS A 145 13.88 -13.08 9.24
CA LYS A 145 14.72 -12.63 8.11
C LYS A 145 16.21 -12.72 8.43
N ASP A 146 16.61 -12.37 9.65
CA ASP A 146 18.00 -12.44 10.08
C ASP A 146 18.46 -13.89 10.26
N ARG A 147 17.61 -14.77 10.82
CA ARG A 147 17.87 -16.20 10.94
C ARG A 147 18.21 -16.82 9.58
N LEU A 148 17.39 -16.58 8.56
CA LEU A 148 17.65 -17.07 7.20
C LEU A 148 18.99 -16.60 6.63
N ARG A 149 19.37 -15.33 6.90
CA ARG A 149 20.67 -14.80 6.48
C ARG A 149 21.81 -15.52 7.19
N PHE A 150 21.69 -15.73 8.50
CA PHE A 150 22.71 -16.43 9.28
C PHE A 150 22.83 -17.90 8.86
N GLU A 151 21.72 -18.61 8.71
CA GLU A 151 21.70 -20.01 8.25
C GLU A 151 22.39 -20.18 6.89
N ARG A 152 22.19 -19.23 5.96
CA ARG A 152 22.91 -19.24 4.67
C ARG A 152 24.42 -19.18 4.87
N ASN A 153 24.90 -18.33 5.78
CA ASN A 153 26.33 -18.20 6.07
C ASN A 153 26.88 -19.43 6.79
N LEU A 154 26.07 -20.12 7.61
CA LEU A 154 26.49 -21.34 8.31
C LEU A 154 26.82 -22.50 7.38
N SER A 155 26.28 -22.52 6.16
CA SER A 155 26.62 -23.55 5.16
C SER A 155 28.10 -23.57 4.75
N GLN A 156 28.84 -22.48 4.98
CA GLN A 156 30.24 -22.33 4.60
C GLN A 156 31.22 -22.59 5.76
N VAL A 157 30.71 -22.94 6.95
CA VAL A 157 31.50 -23.03 8.18
C VAL A 157 31.69 -24.49 8.59
N ASN A 158 32.74 -24.77 9.36
CA ASN A 158 32.96 -26.07 10.01
C ASN A 158 31.71 -26.53 10.80
N GLU A 159 31.43 -27.83 10.77
CA GLU A 159 30.25 -28.46 11.35
C GLU A 159 30.06 -28.15 12.84
N HIS A 160 31.14 -28.20 13.64
CA HIS A 160 31.06 -27.89 15.07
C HIS A 160 30.64 -26.44 15.34
N ALA A 161 31.20 -25.49 14.58
CA ALA A 161 30.83 -24.09 14.70
C ALA A 161 29.43 -23.84 14.16
N ALA A 162 29.01 -24.56 13.11
CA ALA A 162 27.64 -24.50 12.61
C ALA A 162 26.63 -24.98 13.67
N ASN A 163 26.90 -26.08 14.36
CA ASN A 163 26.03 -26.61 15.42
C ASN A 163 25.93 -25.63 16.60
N TYR A 164 27.05 -25.12 17.10
CA TYR A 164 27.02 -24.10 18.17
C TYR A 164 26.23 -22.84 17.75
N ASN A 165 26.44 -22.37 16.52
CA ASN A 165 25.72 -21.18 16.03
C ASN A 165 24.22 -21.45 15.88
N ARG A 166 23.79 -22.68 15.51
CA ARG A 166 22.37 -23.04 15.50
C ARG A 166 21.77 -22.95 16.90
N ASP A 167 22.45 -23.49 17.92
CA ASP A 167 22.00 -23.39 19.31
C ASP A 167 21.84 -21.92 19.76
N VAL A 168 22.79 -21.07 19.37
CA VAL A 168 22.71 -19.62 19.63
C VAL A 168 21.53 -18.98 18.90
N LEU A 169 21.29 -19.32 17.64
CA LEU A 169 20.15 -18.80 16.86
C LEU A 169 18.82 -19.20 17.49
N ASP A 170 18.67 -20.45 17.92
CA ASP A 170 17.47 -20.95 18.57
C ASP A 170 17.25 -20.29 19.94
N HIS A 171 18.33 -20.04 20.69
CA HIS A 171 18.27 -19.27 21.92
C HIS A 171 17.80 -17.82 21.66
N ILE A 172 18.38 -17.14 20.68
CA ILE A 172 17.98 -15.77 20.30
C ILE A 172 16.51 -15.72 19.90
N GLN A 173 16.04 -16.69 19.11
CA GLN A 173 14.63 -16.77 18.71
C GLN A 173 13.73 -16.95 19.93
N THR A 174 14.03 -17.93 20.78
CA THR A 174 13.27 -18.19 22.01
C THR A 174 13.16 -16.94 22.89
N VAL A 175 14.27 -16.20 23.04
CA VAL A 175 14.31 -14.96 23.82
C VAL A 175 13.50 -13.85 23.15
N THR A 176 13.56 -13.74 21.82
CA THR A 176 12.84 -12.71 21.06
C THR A 176 11.33 -12.94 21.07
N GLU A 177 10.89 -14.19 21.01
CA GLU A 177 9.49 -14.58 21.10
C GLU A 177 8.93 -14.38 22.51
N LYS A 178 9.69 -14.76 23.55
CA LYS A 178 9.26 -14.61 24.94
C LYS A 178 9.28 -13.17 25.42
N ASN A 179 10.35 -12.43 25.09
CA ASN A 179 10.51 -11.03 25.45
C ASN A 179 10.27 -10.16 24.23
N PHE A 180 9.03 -9.74 24.03
CA PHE A 180 8.67 -8.89 22.89
C PHE A 180 9.52 -7.61 22.90
N ARG A 181 10.30 -7.42 21.82
CA ARG A 181 11.07 -6.20 21.59
C ARG A 181 10.42 -5.40 20.47
N ILE A 182 10.33 -4.10 20.70
CA ILE A 182 9.71 -3.15 19.77
C ILE A 182 10.81 -2.21 19.27
N THR A 183 10.85 -2.03 17.97
CA THR A 183 11.77 -1.09 17.30
C THR A 183 10.95 -0.02 16.59
N LEU A 184 11.42 1.23 16.68
CA LEU A 184 10.85 2.33 15.91
C LEU A 184 11.38 2.27 14.47
N ARG A 185 10.49 1.98 13.52
CA ARG A 185 10.78 2.05 12.08
C ARG A 185 10.26 3.35 11.51
N ILE A 186 11.08 4.03 10.73
CA ILE A 186 10.74 5.30 10.09
C ILE A 186 10.55 5.04 8.59
N TYR A 187 9.41 5.50 8.07
CA TYR A 187 9.01 5.38 6.69
C TYR A 187 8.84 6.77 6.07
N TYR A 188 9.35 6.93 4.85
CA TYR A 188 9.18 8.15 4.06
C TYR A 188 8.14 7.87 2.98
N ILE A 189 6.98 8.52 3.07
CA ILE A 189 5.91 8.42 2.09
C ILE A 189 6.04 9.59 1.12
N VAL A 190 6.46 9.28 -0.10
CA VAL A 190 6.64 10.24 -1.19
C VAL A 190 5.36 10.30 -2.00
N LYS A 191 4.81 11.51 -2.18
CA LYS A 191 3.56 11.73 -2.91
C LYS A 191 3.85 12.32 -4.30
N TYR A 192 3.12 11.83 -5.29
CA TYR A 192 3.08 12.36 -6.65
C TYR A 192 1.63 12.57 -7.07
N ILE A 193 1.26 13.82 -7.30
CA ILE A 193 -0.05 14.19 -7.86
C ILE A 193 0.19 14.58 -9.31
N TYR A 194 -0.48 13.93 -10.24
CA TYR A 194 -0.35 14.26 -11.64
C TYR A 194 -1.44 15.24 -12.10
N GLU A 195 -1.08 16.14 -13.01
CA GLU A 195 -2.05 17.06 -13.63
C GLU A 195 -2.76 16.36 -14.80
N PRO A 196 -4.10 16.25 -14.79
CA PRO A 196 -4.85 15.56 -15.84
C PRO A 196 -4.65 16.23 -17.22
N SER A 197 -4.35 17.52 -17.25
CA SER A 197 -4.10 18.27 -18.49
C SER A 197 -2.89 17.76 -19.29
N LYS A 198 -1.83 17.28 -18.62
CA LYS A 198 -0.60 16.82 -19.28
C LYS A 198 -0.73 15.37 -19.75
N LEU A 199 -1.55 14.56 -19.06
CA LEU A 199 -1.70 13.12 -19.32
C LEU A 199 -2.91 12.76 -20.20
N ALA A 200 -3.81 13.72 -20.46
CA ALA A 200 -4.98 13.51 -21.32
C ALA A 200 -4.66 13.15 -22.79
N LYS A 201 -3.42 13.38 -23.25
CA LYS A 201 -2.98 13.05 -24.61
C LYS A 201 -2.33 11.66 -24.71
N LEU A 202 -2.03 11.00 -23.59
CA LEU A 202 -1.28 9.76 -23.56
C LEU A 202 -2.21 8.54 -23.48
N ASN A 203 -1.75 7.44 -24.09
CA ASN A 203 -2.39 6.13 -23.92
C ASN A 203 -2.29 5.68 -22.45
N LYS A 204 -3.18 4.78 -22.00
CA LYS A 204 -3.26 4.29 -20.62
C LYS A 204 -1.91 3.72 -20.13
N GLU A 205 -1.26 2.88 -20.94
CA GLU A 205 0.04 2.29 -20.59
C GLU A 205 1.16 3.35 -20.49
N GLN A 206 1.16 4.32 -21.42
CA GLN A 206 2.15 5.40 -21.41
C GLN A 206 1.98 6.31 -20.20
N ARG A 207 0.73 6.52 -19.77
CA ARG A 207 0.37 7.26 -18.56
C ARG A 207 0.90 6.55 -17.31
N GLU A 208 0.64 5.25 -17.17
CA GLU A 208 1.13 4.43 -16.06
C GLU A 208 2.67 4.46 -15.99
N LYS A 209 3.35 4.26 -17.12
CA LYS A 209 4.81 4.35 -17.19
C LYS A 209 5.32 5.72 -16.74
N ASN A 210 4.70 6.80 -17.22
CA ASN A 210 5.09 8.16 -16.84
C ASN A 210 4.93 8.41 -15.33
N ILE A 211 3.86 7.88 -14.73
CA ILE A 211 3.63 7.98 -13.28
C ILE A 211 4.73 7.25 -12.52
N ILE A 212 5.03 6.00 -12.90
CA ILE A 212 6.07 5.17 -12.28
C ILE A 212 7.44 5.85 -12.40
N ASP A 213 7.77 6.38 -13.57
CA ASP A 213 9.04 7.08 -13.79
C ASP A 213 9.16 8.32 -12.90
N ASN A 214 8.12 9.17 -12.84
CA ASN A 214 8.14 10.38 -12.03
C ASN A 214 8.21 10.08 -10.52
N ILE A 215 7.43 9.12 -10.03
CA ILE A 215 7.44 8.77 -8.61
C ILE A 215 8.74 8.06 -8.22
N GLY A 216 9.28 7.21 -9.11
CA GLY A 216 10.58 6.57 -8.96
C GLY A 216 11.72 7.59 -8.89
N LEU A 217 11.70 8.62 -9.75
CA LEU A 217 12.67 9.72 -9.69
C LEU A 217 12.60 10.47 -8.34
N ARG A 218 11.39 10.78 -7.84
CA ARG A 218 11.22 11.44 -6.54
C ARG A 218 11.73 10.56 -5.39
N ALA A 219 11.39 9.27 -5.39
CA ALA A 219 11.87 8.32 -4.40
C ALA A 219 13.39 8.20 -4.42
N GLU A 220 14.00 8.16 -5.62
CA GLU A 220 15.45 8.09 -5.80
C GLU A 220 16.17 9.35 -5.30
N ILE A 221 15.58 10.54 -5.47
CA ILE A 221 16.11 11.78 -4.90
C ILE A 221 16.16 11.69 -3.37
N VAL A 222 15.06 11.24 -2.73
CA VAL A 222 15.02 11.05 -1.27
C VAL A 222 16.05 10.03 -0.83
N ARG A 223 16.12 8.88 -1.49
CA ARG A 223 17.06 7.80 -1.18
C ARG A 223 18.52 8.26 -1.25
N ARG A 224 18.91 8.95 -2.34
CA ARG A 224 20.26 9.49 -2.51
C ARG A 224 20.61 10.53 -1.46
N ALA A 225 19.63 11.36 -1.10
CA ALA A 225 19.83 12.39 -0.11
C ALA A 225 19.93 11.81 1.32
N LEU A 226 19.16 10.78 1.67
CA LEU A 226 19.32 10.03 2.93
C LEU A 226 20.68 9.33 3.02
N ARG A 227 21.15 8.75 1.91
CA ARG A 227 22.47 8.10 1.86
C ARG A 227 23.62 9.06 2.19
N ARG A 228 23.49 10.35 1.82
CA ARG A 228 24.46 11.39 2.22
C ARG A 228 24.47 11.63 3.74
N ALA A 229 23.34 11.45 4.41
CA ALA A 229 23.22 11.48 5.86
C ALA A 229 23.62 10.15 6.53
N LYS A 230 24.33 9.26 5.83
CA LYS A 230 24.68 7.89 6.28
C LYS A 230 23.48 7.01 6.62
N VAL A 231 22.29 7.34 6.09
CA VAL A 231 21.08 6.55 6.29
C VAL A 231 20.69 5.88 4.99
N ASP A 232 20.68 4.55 4.99
CA ASP A 232 20.21 3.78 3.85
C ASP A 232 18.68 3.70 3.86
N ALA A 233 18.10 3.76 2.66
CA ALA A 233 16.67 3.66 2.45
C ALA A 233 16.36 2.71 1.28
N THR A 234 15.33 1.90 1.46
CA THR A 234 14.87 0.92 0.48
C THR A 234 13.43 1.25 0.08
N ILE A 235 13.15 1.18 -1.22
CA ILE A 235 11.77 1.31 -1.73
C ILE A 235 11.05 0.02 -1.40
N LEU A 236 9.90 0.11 -0.73
CA LEU A 236 9.14 -1.07 -0.31
C LEU A 236 8.42 -1.70 -1.49
N ASN A 237 8.29 -3.03 -1.43
CA ASN A 237 7.43 -3.77 -2.35
C ASN A 237 5.95 -3.47 -2.09
N SER A 238 5.07 -3.73 -3.06
CA SER A 238 3.62 -3.55 -2.90
C SER A 238 3.05 -4.18 -1.63
N VAL A 239 3.53 -5.39 -1.28
CA VAL A 239 3.10 -6.13 -0.08
C VAL A 239 3.57 -5.44 1.19
N GLU A 240 4.86 -5.10 1.27
CA GLU A 240 5.43 -4.43 2.44
C GLU A 240 4.84 -3.02 2.64
N ALA A 241 4.56 -2.31 1.55
CA ALA A 241 3.90 -1.01 1.58
C ALA A 241 2.45 -1.11 2.07
N ALA A 242 1.71 -2.13 1.63
CA ALA A 242 0.36 -2.41 2.14
C ALA A 242 0.39 -2.74 3.64
N GLU A 243 1.40 -3.46 4.11
CA GLU A 243 1.59 -3.77 5.53
C GLU A 243 1.80 -2.51 6.37
N VAL A 244 2.64 -1.59 5.88
CA VAL A 244 2.88 -0.29 6.54
C VAL A 244 1.59 0.52 6.60
N LEU A 245 0.81 0.58 5.51
CA LEU A 245 -0.46 1.30 5.49
C LEU A 245 -1.51 0.65 6.40
N LYS A 246 -1.61 -0.68 6.41
CA LYS A 246 -2.47 -1.41 7.33
C LYS A 246 -2.12 -1.06 8.77
N ARG A 247 -0.83 -1.13 9.13
CA ARG A 247 -0.30 -0.75 10.46
C ARG A 247 -0.62 0.69 10.85
N ALA A 248 -0.65 1.60 9.88
CA ALA A 248 -1.03 2.98 10.11
C ALA A 248 -2.50 3.15 10.51
N LEU A 249 -3.38 2.27 9.99
CA LEU A 249 -4.83 2.46 10.00
C LEU A 249 -5.56 1.59 11.02
N ASN A 250 -4.88 0.65 11.69
CA ASN A 250 -5.41 -0.09 12.85
C ASN A 250 -4.29 -0.69 13.73
N ARG A 251 -4.00 -0.10 14.90
CA ARG A 251 -3.00 -0.68 15.84
C ARG A 251 -3.46 -2.00 16.49
N ASP A 252 -4.75 -2.17 16.77
CA ASP A 252 -5.22 -3.26 17.64
C ASP A 252 -5.63 -4.54 16.89
N ARG A 253 -6.10 -4.45 15.64
CA ARG A 253 -6.57 -5.62 14.87
C ARG A 253 -5.46 -6.39 14.12
N ILE A 254 -4.25 -5.84 14.01
CA ILE A 254 -3.15 -6.42 13.21
C ILE A 254 -2.42 -7.56 13.90
N VAL A 255 -2.40 -7.58 15.23
CA VAL A 255 -1.80 -8.69 15.99
C VAL A 255 -2.49 -10.02 15.66
N LEU A 256 -3.76 -9.97 15.25
CA LEU A 256 -4.59 -11.15 15.01
C LEU A 256 -4.45 -11.73 13.60
N HIS A 257 -4.05 -10.95 12.58
CA HIS A 257 -3.93 -11.42 11.19
C HIS A 257 -2.78 -10.76 10.40
N PRO A 258 -1.61 -11.42 10.26
CA PRO A 258 -0.54 -11.03 9.32
C PRO A 258 -1.02 -11.00 7.85
N ILE A 259 -0.34 -10.25 6.97
CA ILE A 259 -0.75 -10.12 5.56
C ILE A 259 -0.38 -11.36 4.75
N GLU A 260 0.72 -12.03 5.09
CA GLU A 260 1.13 -13.27 4.44
C GLU A 260 -0.01 -14.31 4.47
N ASP A 261 -0.64 -14.51 5.64
CA ASP A 261 -1.75 -15.46 5.81
C ASP A 261 -3.00 -15.08 4.99
N ILE A 262 -3.27 -13.77 4.82
CA ILE A 262 -4.43 -13.28 4.07
C ILE A 262 -4.18 -13.38 2.56
N GLN A 263 -2.98 -13.04 2.08
CA GLN A 263 -2.64 -13.19 0.68
C GLN A 263 -2.58 -14.64 0.24
N GLU A 264 -2.10 -15.55 1.10
CA GLU A 264 -2.18 -16.98 0.85
C GLU A 264 -3.64 -17.41 0.75
N LYS A 265 -4.51 -16.97 1.66
CA LYS A 265 -5.95 -17.25 1.58
C LYS A 265 -6.61 -16.66 0.34
N GLU A 266 -6.25 -15.44 -0.10
CA GLU A 266 -6.81 -14.84 -1.32
C GLU A 266 -6.31 -15.52 -2.60
N LYS A 267 -5.02 -15.87 -2.65
CA LYS A 267 -4.47 -16.71 -3.74
C LYS A 267 -5.18 -18.05 -3.77
N LEU A 268 -5.29 -18.72 -2.62
CA LEU A 268 -6.02 -19.97 -2.47
C LEU A 268 -7.51 -19.79 -2.84
N SER A 269 -8.16 -18.69 -2.49
CA SER A 269 -9.55 -18.42 -2.88
C SER A 269 -9.73 -18.33 -4.40
N SER A 270 -8.73 -17.79 -5.11
CA SER A 270 -8.71 -17.79 -6.58
C SER A 270 -8.47 -19.17 -7.18
N PHE A 271 -7.84 -20.10 -6.44
CA PHE A 271 -7.68 -21.51 -6.81
C PHE A 271 -8.84 -22.40 -6.31
N VAL A 272 -9.59 -21.95 -5.29
CA VAL A 272 -10.80 -22.58 -4.71
C VAL A 272 -12.05 -22.11 -5.46
N THR A 273 -11.92 -21.79 -6.75
CA THR A 273 -13.07 -21.66 -7.66
C THR A 273 -13.54 -23.02 -8.18
N MET A 274 -12.82 -24.11 -7.89
CA MET A 274 -13.33 -25.45 -8.15
C MET A 274 -14.31 -25.80 -7.05
N ASP A 275 -15.60 -25.68 -7.36
CA ASP A 275 -16.68 -26.19 -6.52
C ASP A 275 -16.39 -27.68 -6.24
N PHE A 276 -16.15 -28.06 -4.98
CA PHE A 276 -15.72 -29.43 -4.63
C PHE A 276 -16.73 -30.49 -5.09
N SER A 277 -17.98 -30.09 -5.35
CA SER A 277 -19.04 -30.90 -5.95
C SER A 277 -18.82 -31.26 -7.43
N THR A 278 -17.91 -30.58 -8.12
CA THR A 278 -17.60 -30.81 -9.54
C THR A 278 -16.41 -31.73 -9.77
N ILE A 279 -15.75 -32.18 -8.68
CA ILE A 279 -14.67 -33.16 -8.75
C ILE A 279 -15.30 -34.53 -9.04
N PRO A 280 -14.97 -35.19 -10.17
CA PRO A 280 -15.42 -36.56 -10.41
C PRO A 280 -14.89 -37.48 -9.29
N ASP A 281 -15.75 -38.37 -8.77
CA ASP A 281 -15.52 -39.27 -7.62
C ASP A 281 -15.53 -38.67 -6.19
N PHE A 282 -16.07 -37.46 -5.97
CA PHE A 282 -16.20 -36.90 -4.60
C PHE A 282 -17.03 -37.78 -3.64
N GLU A 283 -18.07 -38.46 -4.13
CA GLU A 283 -18.92 -39.34 -3.31
C GLU A 283 -18.16 -40.54 -2.71
N ASN A 284 -17.08 -40.98 -3.36
CA ASN A 284 -16.24 -42.08 -2.88
C ASN A 284 -15.30 -41.67 -1.73
N PHE A 285 -15.09 -40.37 -1.50
CA PHE A 285 -14.26 -39.87 -0.39
C PHE A 285 -15.02 -39.72 0.93
N VAL A 286 -16.35 -39.59 0.88
CA VAL A 286 -17.17 -39.27 2.06
C VAL A 286 -17.63 -40.53 2.80
N ASN A 287 -17.72 -41.67 2.12
CA ASN A 287 -18.05 -42.96 2.74
C ASN A 287 -16.79 -43.79 2.89
N ASN A 288 -16.15 -43.77 4.07
CA ASN A 288 -15.37 -44.91 4.59
C ASN A 288 -14.89 -44.70 6.05
N VAL A 289 -15.75 -44.14 6.90
CA VAL A 289 -15.53 -44.26 8.35
C VAL A 289 -15.79 -45.70 8.80
N GLU A 290 -16.67 -46.42 8.10
CA GLU A 290 -17.07 -47.81 8.41
C GLU A 290 -16.01 -48.84 7.96
N GLU A 291 -15.38 -48.65 6.79
CA GLU A 291 -14.30 -49.52 6.28
C GLU A 291 -13.01 -49.37 7.11
N ALA A 292 -12.74 -48.17 7.65
CA ALA A 292 -11.66 -47.93 8.59
C ALA A 292 -11.90 -48.61 9.95
N MET A 293 -13.16 -48.78 10.38
CA MET A 293 -13.51 -49.50 11.61
C MET A 293 -13.39 -51.02 11.47
N GLU A 294 -13.70 -51.60 10.30
CA GLU A 294 -13.51 -53.03 10.05
C GLU A 294 -12.03 -53.43 10.01
N LEU A 295 -11.17 -52.58 9.44
CA LEU A 295 -9.71 -52.80 9.41
C LEU A 295 -9.05 -52.72 10.80
N VAL A 296 -9.61 -51.92 11.72
CA VAL A 296 -9.13 -51.84 13.12
C VAL A 296 -9.68 -52.96 13.99
N GLY A 297 -10.85 -53.52 13.67
CA GLY A 297 -11.46 -54.65 14.38
C GLY A 297 -10.87 -56.03 14.03
N ALA A 298 -10.29 -56.19 12.84
CA ALA A 298 -9.69 -57.44 12.37
C ALA A 298 -8.23 -57.66 12.80
N ALA A 299 -7.62 -56.68 13.47
CA ALA A 299 -6.28 -56.81 14.06
C ALA A 299 -6.39 -57.14 15.56
N LYS A 300 -6.70 -58.40 15.87
CA LYS A 300 -6.51 -58.99 17.19
C LYS A 300 -5.87 -60.36 17.09
#